data_AF-D9ST61-F1
#
_entry.id   AF-D9ST61-F1
#
_cell.length_a   1.000
_cell.length_b   1.000
_cell.length_c   1.000
_cell.angle_alpha   90.00
_cell.angle_beta   90.00
_cell.angle_gamma   90.00
#
_symmetry.space_group_name_H-M   'P 1'
#
loop_
_entity.id
_entity.type
_entity.pdbx_description
1 polymer ?
#
loop_
_entity_poly.entity_id
_entity_poly.type
_entity_poly.pdbx_seq_one_letter_code
_entity_poly.pdbx_strand_id
1 'polypeptide(L)'
;MKKKKMLSRTSFTILVTLIGGSLIIGGCKQNDIKTTDSSKETSSECKIDREIISQVSTLNSLMAGNYDGIDSVDILKKTGDIGLGTFEGLDGEMIVVDGQVYQAKASGEVNIAPETIKVPFSAVTFFDKDVEAKFQGISNIENLKTQIDNLIKEKDAFYAIRVDGTFSHVKVRSVPKQDKPYKILSEVTKNQPTFEYQDIKGTIVGFWSPDYVGGINVPGYHLHFISDDKTKGGHLLEVSMISGDVTLDSTRGFIMGLGDEKNSNSKAAVTKEDIEKVEK
;
A
#
# COMPACT_ATOMS: atom_id res chain seq x y z
N MET A 1 10.58 -64.83 40.58
CA MET A 1 11.84 -64.34 39.98
C MET A 1 11.60 -62.94 39.39
N LYS A 2 12.07 -61.91 40.09
CA LYS A 2 12.03 -60.51 39.64
C LYS A 2 13.35 -60.19 38.92
N LYS A 3 13.30 -59.66 37.69
CA LYS A 3 14.42 -58.94 37.08
C LYS A 3 13.94 -57.56 36.64
N LYS A 4 14.24 -56.57 37.49
CA LYS A 4 14.23 -55.14 37.14
C LYS A 4 15.34 -54.90 36.13
N LYS A 5 15.05 -54.30 34.98
CA LYS A 5 16.07 -53.66 34.13
C LYS A 5 15.97 -52.15 34.33
N MET A 6 17.12 -51.60 34.67
CA MET A 6 17.42 -50.24 35.06
C MET A 6 17.26 -49.31 33.84
N LEU A 7 16.40 -48.30 33.95
CA LEU A 7 16.34 -47.18 33.00
C LEU A 7 17.45 -46.20 33.36
N SER A 8 18.42 -46.04 32.46
CA SER A 8 19.41 -44.96 32.49
C SER A 8 18.73 -43.66 32.09
N ARG A 9 18.68 -42.68 33.01
CA ARG A 9 18.24 -41.31 32.75
C ARG A 9 19.42 -40.52 32.19
N THR A 10 19.43 -40.29 30.88
CA THR A 10 20.31 -39.29 30.27
C THR A 10 19.57 -37.95 30.29
N SER A 11 20.01 -37.03 31.14
CA SER A 11 19.48 -35.66 31.19
C SER A 11 19.88 -34.91 29.92
N PHE A 12 18.91 -34.59 29.06
CA PHE A 12 19.12 -33.69 27.92
C PHE A 12 18.75 -32.27 28.37
N THR A 13 19.76 -31.45 28.65
CA THR A 13 19.59 -30.02 28.90
C THR A 13 19.34 -29.34 27.56
N ILE A 14 18.08 -28.95 27.29
CA ILE A 14 17.73 -28.11 26.15
C ILE A 14 18.12 -26.67 26.51
N LEU A 15 19.23 -26.19 25.95
CA LEU A 15 19.61 -24.79 25.97
C LEU A 15 18.75 -24.07 24.92
N VAL A 16 17.78 -23.28 25.37
CA VAL A 16 17.01 -22.39 24.50
C VAL A 16 17.85 -21.14 24.26
N THR A 17 18.54 -21.09 23.13
CA THR A 17 19.12 -19.85 22.60
C THR A 17 18.02 -19.09 21.86
N LEU A 18 17.53 -17.99 22.46
CA LEU A 18 16.80 -16.96 21.73
C LEU A 18 17.75 -16.35 20.70
N ILE A 19 17.62 -16.75 19.44
CA ILE A 19 18.21 -16.02 18.32
C ILE A 19 17.14 -15.03 17.86
N GLY A 20 17.24 -13.79 18.35
CA GLY A 20 16.59 -12.66 17.72
C GLY A 20 17.19 -12.47 16.32
N GLY A 21 16.43 -12.82 15.30
CA GLY A 21 16.81 -12.61 13.92
C GLY A 21 16.68 -11.14 13.56
N SER A 22 17.76 -10.38 13.72
CA SER A 22 17.94 -9.17 12.92
C SER A 22 18.17 -9.58 11.47
N LEU A 23 17.29 -9.13 10.57
CA LEU A 23 17.57 -9.14 9.13
C LEU A 23 18.82 -8.29 8.90
N ILE A 24 19.95 -8.95 8.60
CA ILE A 24 21.14 -8.29 8.07
C ILE A 24 20.96 -8.21 6.56
N ILE A 25 20.76 -7.00 6.04
CA ILE A 25 20.82 -6.70 4.62
C ILE A 25 22.29 -6.77 4.20
N GLY A 26 22.68 -7.81 3.45
CA GLY A 26 23.95 -7.86 2.71
C GLY A 26 23.77 -7.22 1.32
N GLY A 27 24.77 -6.58 0.72
CA GLY A 27 26.16 -6.51 1.09
C GLY A 27 26.97 -5.49 0.29
N CYS A 28 28.14 -5.13 0.82
CA CYS A 28 29.14 -4.31 0.13
C CYS A 28 30.31 -5.20 -0.32
N LYS A 29 30.76 -4.98 -1.57
CA LYS A 29 32.00 -5.55 -2.10
C LYS A 29 33.19 -5.05 -1.29
N GLN A 30 34.04 -5.97 -0.86
CA GLN A 30 35.25 -5.72 -0.10
C GLN A 30 36.39 -5.39 -1.06
N ASN A 31 36.82 -4.13 -1.10
CA ASN A 31 38.10 -3.73 -1.70
C ASN A 31 39.09 -3.48 -0.57
N ASP A 32 40.23 -4.17 -0.62
CA ASP A 32 41.35 -4.06 0.31
C ASP A 32 41.96 -2.66 0.32
N ILE A 33 41.96 -1.97 1.48
CA ILE A 33 42.88 -0.85 1.74
C ILE A 33 43.40 -0.92 3.18
N LYS A 34 44.73 -0.82 3.26
CA LYS A 34 45.59 -0.90 4.45
C LYS A 34 45.29 0.18 5.49
N THR A 35 45.48 -0.22 6.75
CA THR A 35 45.52 0.55 8.00
C THR A 35 46.40 1.80 7.95
N THR A 36 45.83 2.95 8.34
CA THR A 36 46.45 3.91 9.29
C THR A 36 45.39 4.84 9.88
N ASP A 37 45.64 5.20 11.13
CA ASP A 37 44.85 5.86 12.16
C ASP A 37 44.26 7.25 11.85
N SER A 38 43.05 7.51 12.36
CA SER A 38 42.53 8.78 12.89
C SER A 38 41.00 8.78 12.91
N SER A 39 40.44 8.73 14.11
CA SER A 39 39.02 8.86 14.44
C SER A 39 38.31 10.05 13.76
N LYS A 40 37.43 9.72 12.81
CA LYS A 40 36.21 10.48 12.50
C LYS A 40 35.11 9.45 12.28
N GLU A 41 34.34 9.16 13.33
CA GLU A 41 33.04 8.52 13.17
C GLU A 41 32.10 9.53 12.50
N THR A 42 32.13 9.58 11.17
CA THR A 42 30.97 10.02 10.41
C THR A 42 29.96 8.90 10.49
N SER A 43 28.92 9.06 11.31
CA SER A 43 27.72 8.24 11.23
C SER A 43 27.22 8.30 9.79
N SER A 44 27.46 7.24 9.01
CA SER A 44 26.82 7.08 7.72
C SER A 44 25.34 6.87 8.01
N GLU A 45 24.57 7.96 7.95
CA GLU A 45 23.13 7.85 7.85
C GLU A 45 22.85 6.88 6.70
N CYS A 46 22.20 5.76 7.02
CA CYS A 46 21.69 4.86 6.01
C CYS A 46 20.65 5.68 5.24
N LYS A 47 21.03 6.18 4.06
CA LYS A 47 20.09 6.88 3.19
C LYS A 47 18.96 5.91 2.90
N ILE A 48 17.76 6.26 3.33
CA ILE A 48 16.56 5.53 2.95
C ILE A 48 16.47 5.63 1.43
N ASP A 49 16.44 4.48 0.77
CA ASP A 49 16.15 4.43 -0.65
C ASP A 49 14.68 4.80 -0.84
N ARG A 50 14.45 5.96 -1.47
CA ARG A 50 13.12 6.55 -1.68
C ARG A 50 12.44 5.98 -2.92
N GLU A 51 13.21 5.29 -3.78
CA GLU A 51 12.75 4.63 -4.99
C GLU A 51 12.17 3.24 -4.71
N ILE A 52 11.44 3.08 -3.60
CA ILE A 52 10.88 1.80 -3.14
C ILE A 52 9.40 1.93 -2.78
N ILE A 53 8.54 1.16 -3.47
CA ILE A 53 7.19 0.90 -2.98
C ILE A 53 7.26 -0.11 -1.82
N SER A 54 6.77 0.32 -0.66
CA SER A 54 6.52 -0.52 0.49
C SER A 54 5.08 -0.98 0.51
N GLN A 55 4.88 -2.29 0.39
CA GLN A 55 3.56 -2.91 0.37
C GLN A 55 3.34 -3.82 1.57
N VAL A 56 2.12 -3.79 2.12
CA VAL A 56 1.63 -4.77 3.10
C VAL A 56 0.75 -5.77 2.36
N SER A 57 1.07 -7.06 2.47
CA SER A 57 0.34 -8.19 1.88
C SER A 57 0.24 -8.14 0.35
N THR A 58 -0.61 -8.98 -0.22
CA THR A 58 -0.92 -9.02 -1.66
C THR A 58 -2.39 -8.67 -1.91
N LEU A 59 -2.68 -8.15 -3.11
CA LEU A 59 -4.05 -7.96 -3.57
C LEU A 59 -4.84 -9.28 -3.56
N ASN A 60 -4.24 -10.40 -3.94
CA ASN A 60 -4.87 -11.72 -3.89
C ASN A 60 -5.35 -12.09 -2.47
N SER A 61 -4.51 -11.82 -1.47
CA SER A 61 -4.84 -12.06 -0.07
C SER A 61 -6.05 -11.21 0.35
N LEU A 62 -6.03 -9.93 0.00
CA LEU A 62 -7.16 -9.02 0.26
C LEU A 62 -8.44 -9.51 -0.41
N MET A 63 -8.37 -9.87 -1.70
CA MET A 63 -9.52 -10.35 -2.47
C MET A 63 -10.11 -11.65 -1.94
N ALA A 64 -9.29 -12.50 -1.34
CA ALA A 64 -9.71 -13.73 -0.68
C ALA A 64 -10.40 -13.52 0.68
N GLY A 65 -10.52 -12.27 1.16
CA GLY A 65 -11.14 -11.94 2.44
C GLY A 65 -10.19 -11.93 3.62
N ASN A 66 -8.87 -11.88 3.40
CA ASN A 66 -7.89 -11.83 4.49
C ASN A 66 -7.74 -10.39 5.00
N TYR A 67 -8.74 -9.92 5.76
CA TYR A 67 -8.81 -8.54 6.27
C TYR A 67 -8.21 -8.32 7.66
N ASP A 68 -7.57 -9.34 8.24
CA ASP A 68 -6.86 -9.18 9.52
C ASP A 68 -5.64 -8.26 9.33
N GLY A 69 -5.49 -7.27 10.22
CA GLY A 69 -4.42 -6.28 10.13
C GLY A 69 -3.03 -6.86 10.39
N ILE A 70 -2.05 -6.47 9.58
CA ILE A 70 -0.66 -6.95 9.62
C ILE A 70 0.21 -5.90 10.30
N ASP A 71 0.40 -4.77 9.64
CA ASP A 71 1.19 -3.64 10.14
C ASP A 71 0.29 -2.51 10.62
N SER A 72 0.79 -1.70 11.56
CA SER A 72 0.10 -0.50 12.05
C SER A 72 0.48 0.75 11.26
N VAL A 73 -0.37 1.77 11.32
CA VAL A 73 -0.16 3.06 10.65
C VAL A 73 1.18 3.71 11.02
N ASP A 74 1.62 3.61 12.28
CA ASP A 74 2.91 4.15 12.73
C ASP A 74 4.13 3.48 12.08
N ILE A 75 4.00 2.21 11.67
CA ILE A 75 5.02 1.49 10.92
C ILE A 75 4.99 1.93 9.45
N LEU A 76 3.79 2.00 8.87
CA LEU A 76 3.58 2.42 7.49
C LEU A 76 4.12 3.84 7.21
N LYS A 77 3.94 4.78 8.14
CA LYS A 77 4.47 6.15 8.02
C LYS A 77 6.01 6.23 8.02
N LYS A 78 6.71 5.16 8.38
CA LYS A 78 8.18 5.07 8.32
C LYS A 78 8.68 4.62 6.95
N THR A 79 7.78 4.17 6.07
CA THR A 79 8.13 3.61 4.76
C THR A 79 7.50 4.36 3.59
N GLY A 80 6.71 5.41 3.85
CA GLY A 80 6.23 6.31 2.81
C GLY A 80 5.42 7.49 3.33
N ASP A 81 5.24 8.49 2.46
CA ASP A 81 4.48 9.71 2.71
C ASP A 81 3.34 9.95 1.70
N ILE A 82 3.21 9.08 0.69
CA ILE A 82 2.08 9.00 -0.24
C ILE A 82 1.65 7.55 -0.42
N GLY A 83 0.37 7.32 -0.72
CA GLY A 83 -0.14 5.99 -1.06
C GLY A 83 -1.59 5.74 -0.69
N LEU A 84 -1.95 4.46 -0.66
CA LEU A 84 -3.33 4.00 -0.50
C LEU A 84 -3.42 2.58 0.07
N GLY A 85 -4.62 2.14 0.41
CA GLY A 85 -4.92 0.81 0.93
C GLY A 85 -6.25 0.75 1.66
N THR A 86 -6.35 -0.10 2.68
CA THR A 86 -7.53 -0.22 3.55
C THR A 86 -7.12 -0.53 4.99
N PHE A 87 -8.10 -0.65 5.89
CA PHE A 87 -7.88 -0.92 7.30
C PHE A 87 -8.35 -2.32 7.70
N GLU A 88 -7.92 -2.79 8.87
CA GLU A 88 -8.32 -4.08 9.42
C GLU A 88 -9.85 -4.22 9.43
N GLY A 89 -10.33 -5.40 9.03
CA GLY A 89 -11.75 -5.65 8.79
C GLY A 89 -12.32 -4.91 7.57
N LEU A 90 -11.48 -4.44 6.63
CA LEU A 90 -11.90 -3.71 5.43
C LEU A 90 -12.71 -2.45 5.78
N ASP A 91 -12.33 -1.77 6.86
CA ASP A 91 -13.05 -0.62 7.42
C ASP A 91 -12.69 0.67 6.67
N GLY A 92 -13.27 0.84 5.48
CA GLY A 92 -13.07 2.02 4.65
C GLY A 92 -11.74 2.05 3.88
N GLU A 93 -11.50 3.16 3.21
CA GLU A 93 -10.36 3.37 2.32
C GLU A 93 -9.25 4.14 3.04
N MET A 94 -8.01 3.68 2.90
CA MET A 94 -6.83 4.38 3.39
C MET A 94 -6.28 5.31 2.31
N ILE A 95 -6.00 6.56 2.69
CA ILE A 95 -5.42 7.56 1.80
C ILE A 95 -4.23 8.18 2.52
N VAL A 96 -3.06 8.19 1.88
CA VAL A 96 -1.85 8.78 2.45
C VAL A 96 -1.42 9.96 1.59
N VAL A 97 -1.40 11.14 2.20
CA VAL A 97 -0.99 12.40 1.55
C VAL A 97 -0.16 13.19 2.53
N ASP A 98 1.02 13.64 2.10
CA ASP A 98 1.95 14.47 2.88
C ASP A 98 2.29 13.84 4.25
N GLY A 99 2.46 12.52 4.28
CA GLY A 99 2.79 11.76 5.49
C GLY A 99 1.64 11.57 6.49
N GLN A 100 0.45 12.10 6.19
CA GLN A 100 -0.75 11.89 7.01
C GLN A 100 -1.62 10.79 6.40
N VAL A 101 -2.06 9.88 7.26
CA VAL A 101 -2.96 8.78 6.90
C VAL A 101 -4.40 9.15 7.26
N TYR A 102 -5.30 9.02 6.30
CA TYR A 102 -6.72 9.27 6.41
C TYR A 102 -7.52 8.00 6.14
N GLN A 103 -8.68 7.90 6.79
CA GLN A 103 -9.65 6.83 6.62
C GLN A 103 -10.96 7.40 6.10
N ALA A 104 -11.30 7.09 4.85
CA ALA A 104 -12.60 7.37 4.27
C ALA A 104 -13.56 6.21 4.58
N LYS A 105 -14.53 6.45 5.47
CA LYS A 105 -15.49 5.45 5.94
C LYS A 105 -16.62 5.25 4.94
N ALA A 106 -17.28 4.09 5.01
CA ALA A 106 -18.53 3.84 4.30
C ALA A 106 -19.69 4.79 4.69
N SER A 107 -19.57 5.57 5.77
CA SER A 107 -20.50 6.66 6.09
C SER A 107 -20.30 7.90 5.22
N GLY A 108 -19.19 7.99 4.49
CA GLY A 108 -18.73 9.18 3.77
C GLY A 108 -17.86 10.12 4.60
N GLU A 109 -17.69 9.84 5.90
CA GLU A 109 -16.82 10.61 6.79
C GLU A 109 -15.33 10.27 6.53
N VAL A 110 -14.49 11.30 6.49
CA VAL A 110 -13.04 11.14 6.46
C VAL A 110 -12.44 11.51 7.81
N ASN A 111 -11.67 10.59 8.38
CA ASN A 111 -11.02 10.75 9.68
C ASN A 111 -9.50 10.63 9.54
N ILE A 112 -8.75 11.27 10.44
CA ILE A 112 -7.33 10.94 10.62
C ILE A 112 -7.24 9.53 11.24
N ALA A 113 -6.46 8.64 10.61
CA ALA A 113 -6.29 7.29 11.10
C ALA A 113 -5.47 7.29 12.41
N PRO A 114 -5.91 6.59 13.47
CA PRO A 114 -5.08 6.41 14.67
C PRO A 114 -3.80 5.67 14.35
N GLU A 115 -2.66 6.08 14.91
CA GLU A 115 -1.35 5.46 14.69
C GLU A 115 -1.33 3.94 14.96
N THR A 116 -2.19 3.45 15.87
CA THR A 116 -2.26 2.04 16.29
C THR A 116 -3.17 1.17 15.41
N ILE A 117 -3.99 1.76 14.54
CA ILE A 117 -4.87 0.95 13.68
C ILE A 117 -4.02 0.18 12.69
N LYS A 118 -4.44 -1.05 12.38
CA LYS A 118 -3.72 -1.93 11.46
C LYS A 118 -4.30 -1.93 10.06
N VAL A 119 -3.45 -2.29 9.11
CA VAL A 119 -3.79 -2.43 7.69
C VAL A 119 -3.57 -3.87 7.22
N PRO A 120 -4.52 -4.48 6.49
CA PRO A 120 -4.33 -5.79 5.86
C PRO A 120 -3.71 -5.68 4.47
N PHE A 121 -3.81 -4.50 3.85
CA PHE A 121 -3.23 -4.17 2.56
C PHE A 121 -2.97 -2.66 2.46
N SER A 122 -1.78 -2.30 1.97
CA SER A 122 -1.42 -0.92 1.65
C SER A 122 -0.25 -0.91 0.68
N ALA A 123 -0.15 0.14 -0.13
CA ALA A 123 1.05 0.49 -0.88
C ALA A 123 1.42 1.95 -0.59
N VAL A 124 2.66 2.20 -0.19
CA VAL A 124 3.20 3.54 0.08
C VAL A 124 4.61 3.68 -0.48
N THR A 125 5.02 4.92 -0.76
CA THR A 125 6.41 5.26 -1.09
C THR A 125 6.75 6.64 -0.50
N PHE A 126 8.03 6.97 -0.42
CA PHE A 126 8.46 8.34 -0.18
C PHE A 126 8.50 9.09 -1.51
N PHE A 127 7.57 10.02 -1.69
CA PHE A 127 7.30 10.63 -2.98
C PHE A 127 8.38 11.62 -3.42
N ASP A 128 8.92 11.41 -4.61
CA ASP A 128 9.83 12.32 -5.30
C ASP A 128 9.21 12.85 -6.60
N LYS A 129 9.59 14.07 -7.00
CA LYS A 129 8.97 14.76 -8.15
C LYS A 129 9.78 14.56 -9.42
N ASP A 130 9.61 13.43 -10.09
CA ASP A 130 10.37 13.12 -11.29
C ASP A 130 9.80 13.75 -12.56
N VAL A 131 8.48 13.71 -12.68
CA VAL A 131 7.75 14.26 -13.84
C VAL A 131 6.64 15.15 -13.36
N GLU A 132 6.66 16.41 -13.79
CA GLU A 132 5.61 17.39 -13.50
C GLU A 132 4.92 17.86 -14.78
N ALA A 133 3.60 17.94 -14.74
CA ALA A 133 2.78 18.44 -15.85
C ALA A 133 1.57 19.22 -15.34
N LYS A 134 1.01 20.09 -16.19
CA LYS A 134 -0.24 20.80 -15.93
C LYS A 134 -1.32 20.30 -16.87
N PHE A 135 -2.44 19.83 -16.33
CA PHE A 135 -3.59 19.40 -17.12
C PHE A 135 -4.73 20.40 -16.99
N GLN A 136 -5.50 20.54 -18.07
CA GLN A 136 -6.71 21.37 -18.13
C GLN A 136 -7.79 20.62 -18.89
N GLY A 137 -9.04 20.77 -18.47
CA GLY A 137 -10.21 20.24 -19.18
C GLY A 137 -10.22 18.72 -19.32
N ILE A 138 -9.84 17.98 -18.27
CA ILE A 138 -9.98 16.52 -18.26
C ILE A 138 -11.46 16.16 -18.19
N SER A 139 -11.94 15.51 -19.24
CA SER A 139 -13.37 15.22 -19.42
C SER A 139 -13.88 14.04 -18.59
N ASN A 140 -13.05 13.01 -18.38
CA ASN A 140 -13.39 11.80 -17.63
C ASN A 140 -12.11 11.07 -17.15
N ILE A 141 -12.28 9.98 -16.39
CA ILE A 141 -11.17 9.20 -15.85
C ILE A 141 -10.29 8.56 -16.94
N GLU A 142 -10.86 8.13 -18.07
CA GLU A 142 -10.08 7.55 -19.17
C GLU A 142 -9.23 8.61 -19.88
N ASN A 143 -9.74 9.84 -19.97
CA ASN A 143 -8.97 10.98 -20.45
C ASN A 143 -7.82 11.33 -19.49
N LEU A 144 -8.03 11.26 -18.16
CA LEU A 144 -6.95 11.42 -17.18
C LEU A 144 -5.86 10.37 -17.39
N LYS A 145 -6.24 9.09 -17.41
CA LYS A 145 -5.32 7.96 -17.61
C LYS A 145 -4.53 8.09 -18.91
N THR A 146 -5.21 8.42 -20.02
CA THR A 146 -4.55 8.62 -21.32
C THR A 146 -3.51 9.75 -21.27
N GLN A 147 -3.81 10.84 -20.56
CA GLN A 147 -2.87 11.95 -20.42
C GLN A 147 -1.66 11.59 -19.54
N ILE A 148 -1.88 10.82 -18.46
CA ILE A 148 -0.79 10.31 -17.61
C ILE A 148 0.05 9.28 -18.37
N ASP A 149 -0.58 8.40 -19.17
CA ASP A 149 0.13 7.41 -20.00
C ASP A 149 1.12 8.06 -20.98
N ASN A 150 0.84 9.29 -21.44
CA ASN A 150 1.77 10.06 -22.30
C ASN A 150 3.01 10.56 -21.54
N LEU A 151 2.97 10.59 -20.21
CA LEU A 151 4.09 10.96 -19.35
C LEU A 151 4.92 9.74 -18.91
N ILE A 152 4.30 8.56 -18.85
CA ILE A 152 4.94 7.29 -18.50
C ILE A 152 5.88 6.84 -19.64
N LYS A 153 7.17 6.73 -19.34
CA LYS A 153 8.20 6.32 -20.31
C LYS A 153 8.55 4.83 -20.20
N GLU A 154 8.54 4.29 -18.98
CA GLU A 154 9.02 2.94 -18.65
C GLU A 154 7.87 2.08 -18.12
N LYS A 155 7.28 1.22 -18.97
CA LYS A 155 6.14 0.38 -18.57
C LYS A 155 6.52 -0.83 -17.69
N ASP A 156 7.78 -0.92 -17.29
CA ASP A 156 8.33 -1.94 -16.40
C ASP A 156 8.73 -1.37 -15.02
N ALA A 157 8.37 -0.12 -14.72
CA ALA A 157 8.49 0.51 -13.41
C ALA A 157 7.11 0.77 -12.81
N PHE A 158 7.02 0.94 -11.49
CA PHE A 158 5.81 1.53 -10.92
C PHE A 158 5.87 3.05 -11.06
N TYR A 159 4.69 3.69 -11.01
CA TYR A 159 4.64 5.14 -10.82
C TYR A 159 3.74 5.48 -9.65
N ALA A 160 4.26 6.18 -8.64
CA ALA A 160 3.38 6.87 -7.70
C ALA A 160 2.85 8.14 -8.36
N ILE A 161 1.57 8.43 -8.14
CA ILE A 161 0.83 9.47 -8.83
C ILE A 161 0.25 10.43 -7.80
N ARG A 162 0.44 11.73 -8.04
CA ARG A 162 -0.25 12.80 -7.33
C ARG A 162 -0.89 13.75 -8.33
N VAL A 163 -2.16 14.09 -8.13
CA VAL A 163 -2.86 15.13 -8.89
C VAL A 163 -3.55 16.07 -7.92
N ASP A 164 -3.03 17.29 -7.77
CA ASP A 164 -3.67 18.35 -7.01
C ASP A 164 -4.47 19.24 -7.96
N GLY A 165 -5.76 19.45 -7.71
CA GLY A 165 -6.58 20.13 -8.70
C GLY A 165 -7.94 20.62 -8.23
N THR A 166 -8.64 21.24 -9.17
CA THR A 166 -10.06 21.56 -9.06
C THR A 166 -10.82 20.64 -10.00
N PHE A 167 -11.70 19.84 -9.41
CA PHE A 167 -12.48 18.82 -10.09
C PHE A 167 -13.91 19.29 -10.24
N SER A 168 -14.41 19.30 -11.48
CA SER A 168 -15.82 19.58 -11.72
C SER A 168 -16.68 18.43 -11.21
N HIS A 169 -16.18 17.19 -11.28
CA HIS A 169 -16.86 16.00 -10.78
C HIS A 169 -15.84 15.00 -10.20
N VAL A 170 -16.19 14.38 -9.07
CA VAL A 170 -15.48 13.24 -8.49
C VAL A 170 -16.51 12.24 -7.99
N LYS A 171 -16.33 10.97 -8.34
CA LYS A 171 -17.08 9.86 -7.77
C LYS A 171 -16.12 8.89 -7.10
N VAL A 172 -16.40 8.59 -5.83
CA VAL A 172 -15.63 7.65 -5.03
C VAL A 172 -16.53 6.56 -4.44
N ARG A 173 -15.93 5.46 -4.02
CA ARG A 173 -16.55 4.46 -3.15
C ARG A 173 -15.84 4.40 -1.80
N SER A 174 -16.51 3.79 -0.83
CA SER A 174 -15.84 3.32 0.39
C SER A 174 -16.41 1.99 0.85
N VAL A 175 -15.55 1.01 1.11
CA VAL A 175 -15.95 -0.30 1.61
C VAL A 175 -16.44 -0.27 3.07
N PRO A 176 -17.55 -0.95 3.42
CA PRO A 176 -18.00 -1.04 4.80
C PRO A 176 -17.15 -2.03 5.60
N LYS A 177 -16.96 -1.75 6.89
CA LYS A 177 -16.33 -2.68 7.84
C LYS A 177 -17.03 -4.04 7.81
N GLN A 178 -16.22 -5.10 7.85
CA GLN A 178 -16.62 -6.48 7.90
C GLN A 178 -16.37 -7.09 9.29
N ASP A 179 -17.23 -8.02 9.65
CA ASP A 179 -17.05 -8.90 10.81
C ASP A 179 -16.70 -10.31 10.35
N LYS A 180 -16.07 -11.10 11.23
CA LYS A 180 -15.76 -12.49 10.93
C LYS A 180 -17.04 -13.35 10.93
N PRO A 181 -17.13 -14.38 10.05
CA PRO A 181 -16.18 -14.73 9.01
C PRO A 181 -16.23 -13.75 7.83
N TYR A 182 -15.06 -13.31 7.37
CA TYR A 182 -14.95 -12.36 6.26
C TYR A 182 -15.41 -12.96 4.94
N LYS A 183 -16.14 -12.14 4.17
CA LYS A 183 -16.51 -12.44 2.79
C LYS A 183 -15.36 -12.11 1.85
N ILE A 184 -15.38 -12.65 0.64
CA ILE A 184 -14.46 -12.24 -0.44
C ILE A 184 -14.79 -10.81 -0.89
N LEU A 185 -13.79 -10.09 -1.41
CA LEU A 185 -13.95 -8.66 -1.72
C LEU A 185 -15.07 -8.40 -2.73
N SER A 186 -15.19 -9.25 -3.76
CA SER A 186 -16.24 -9.14 -4.78
C SER A 186 -17.66 -9.33 -4.25
N GLU A 187 -17.85 -9.89 -3.06
CA GLU A 187 -19.16 -9.89 -2.38
C GLU A 187 -19.41 -8.62 -1.58
N VAL A 188 -18.36 -8.05 -0.99
CA VAL A 188 -18.45 -6.80 -0.22
C VAL A 188 -18.73 -5.62 -1.15
N THR A 189 -18.02 -5.53 -2.28
CA THR A 189 -18.10 -4.38 -3.18
C THR A 189 -19.43 -4.26 -3.93
N LYS A 190 -20.23 -5.34 -4.02
CA LYS A 190 -21.56 -5.31 -4.67
C LYS A 190 -22.52 -4.28 -4.11
N ASN A 191 -22.41 -3.97 -2.82
CA ASN A 191 -23.29 -3.04 -2.12
C ASN A 191 -22.51 -1.89 -1.44
N GLN A 192 -21.31 -1.59 -1.95
CA GLN A 192 -20.53 -0.50 -1.40
C GLN A 192 -21.21 0.86 -1.69
N PRO A 193 -21.26 1.77 -0.72
CA PRO A 193 -21.73 3.12 -0.98
C PRO A 193 -20.78 3.85 -1.94
N THR A 194 -21.39 4.62 -2.83
CA THR A 194 -20.68 5.58 -3.68
C THR A 194 -21.09 6.99 -3.31
N PHE A 195 -20.15 7.93 -3.46
CA PHE A 195 -20.34 9.34 -3.16
C PHE A 195 -19.91 10.17 -4.36
N GLU A 196 -20.70 11.17 -4.70
CA GLU A 196 -20.44 12.08 -5.80
C GLU A 196 -20.27 13.51 -5.28
N TYR A 197 -19.22 14.16 -5.76
CA TYR A 197 -18.86 15.52 -5.40
C TYR A 197 -18.74 16.36 -6.67
N GLN A 198 -19.19 17.61 -6.60
CA GLN A 198 -19.13 18.57 -7.70
C GLN A 198 -18.32 19.78 -7.25
N ASP A 199 -17.61 20.40 -8.19
CA ASP A 199 -16.85 21.64 -7.99
C ASP A 199 -15.97 21.62 -6.73
N ILE A 200 -15.18 20.55 -6.60
CA ILE A 200 -14.41 20.23 -5.40
C ILE A 200 -12.91 20.37 -5.66
N LYS A 201 -12.18 20.92 -4.69
CA LYS A 201 -10.72 20.90 -4.68
C LYS A 201 -10.21 19.73 -3.85
N GLY A 202 -9.11 19.14 -4.29
CA GLY A 202 -8.50 18.03 -3.57
C GLY A 202 -7.28 17.46 -4.26
N THR A 203 -6.90 16.28 -3.79
CA THR A 203 -5.75 15.53 -4.26
C THR A 203 -6.19 14.12 -4.62
N ILE A 204 -5.82 13.66 -5.81
CA ILE A 204 -5.83 12.25 -6.19
C ILE A 204 -4.43 11.71 -5.90
N VAL A 205 -4.35 10.56 -5.23
CA VAL A 205 -3.11 9.83 -5.01
C VAL A 205 -3.26 8.35 -5.35
N GLY A 206 -2.17 7.71 -5.71
CA GLY A 206 -2.16 6.27 -5.92
C GLY A 206 -1.02 5.83 -6.80
N PHE A 207 -1.23 4.75 -7.54
CA PHE A 207 -0.18 4.11 -8.31
C PHE A 207 -0.65 3.70 -9.71
N TRP A 208 0.28 3.75 -10.65
CA TRP A 208 0.26 2.93 -11.84
C TRP A 208 1.21 1.75 -11.65
N SER A 209 0.72 0.53 -11.89
CA SER A 209 1.52 -0.69 -11.76
C SER A 209 1.61 -1.45 -13.09
N PRO A 210 2.78 -2.05 -13.42
CA PRO A 210 2.93 -2.91 -14.59
C PRO A 210 1.99 -4.13 -14.59
N ASP A 211 1.60 -4.63 -15.77
CA ASP A 211 0.68 -5.78 -15.87
C ASP A 211 1.20 -7.04 -15.17
N TYR A 212 2.52 -7.25 -15.11
CA TYR A 212 3.13 -8.45 -14.53
C TYR A 212 2.99 -8.56 -13.00
N VAL A 213 2.55 -7.50 -12.30
CA VAL A 213 2.33 -7.53 -10.85
C VAL A 213 0.91 -7.96 -10.47
N GLY A 214 0.12 -8.43 -11.44
CA GLY A 214 -1.24 -8.93 -11.23
C GLY A 214 -1.33 -9.92 -10.07
N GLY A 215 -2.21 -9.60 -9.12
CA GLY A 215 -2.44 -10.37 -7.89
C GLY A 215 -1.49 -10.05 -6.73
N ILE A 216 -0.34 -9.42 -7.00
CA ILE A 216 0.49 -8.79 -5.96
C ILE A 216 -0.08 -7.40 -5.67
N ASN A 217 -0.31 -6.59 -6.70
CA ASN A 217 -0.96 -5.28 -6.63
C ASN A 217 -1.99 -5.16 -7.78
N VAL A 218 -2.64 -4.02 -7.92
CA VAL A 218 -3.62 -3.70 -8.97
C VAL A 218 -2.88 -3.28 -10.25
N PRO A 219 -2.99 -4.04 -11.35
CA PRO A 219 -2.42 -3.62 -12.64
C PRO A 219 -3.05 -2.35 -13.18
N GLY A 220 -2.23 -1.48 -13.78
CA GLY A 220 -2.64 -0.17 -14.23
C GLY A 220 -2.93 0.77 -13.07
N TYR A 221 -3.98 1.58 -13.19
CA TYR A 221 -4.29 2.65 -12.26
C TYR A 221 -5.09 2.17 -11.05
N HIS A 222 -4.58 2.46 -9.85
CA HIS A 222 -5.30 2.38 -8.58
C HIS A 222 -5.18 3.74 -7.89
N LEU A 223 -6.30 4.43 -7.74
CA LEU A 223 -6.32 5.84 -7.34
C LEU A 223 -7.35 6.07 -6.24
N HIS A 224 -6.97 6.82 -5.22
CA HIS A 224 -7.84 7.33 -4.18
C HIS A 224 -7.91 8.86 -4.28
N PHE A 225 -8.97 9.46 -3.74
CA PHE A 225 -9.18 10.91 -3.71
C PHE A 225 -9.44 11.40 -2.29
N ILE A 226 -8.92 12.57 -1.95
CA ILE A 226 -9.25 13.31 -0.74
C ILE A 226 -9.44 14.80 -1.02
N SER A 227 -10.44 15.43 -0.42
CA SER A 227 -10.71 16.86 -0.55
C SER A 227 -9.68 17.73 0.18
N ASP A 228 -9.56 19.00 -0.22
CA ASP A 228 -8.66 19.96 0.42
C ASP A 228 -8.97 20.14 1.90
N ASP A 229 -10.25 20.22 2.25
CA ASP A 229 -10.74 20.32 3.64
C ASP A 229 -10.65 19.01 4.43
N LYS A 230 -10.22 17.91 3.80
CA LYS A 230 -10.04 16.57 4.39
C LYS A 230 -11.32 15.96 4.95
N THR A 231 -12.49 16.38 4.45
CA THR A 231 -13.80 15.87 4.90
C THR A 231 -14.42 14.83 3.97
N LYS A 232 -13.95 14.74 2.72
CA LYS A 232 -14.51 13.88 1.67
C LYS A 232 -13.40 13.10 0.99
N GLY A 233 -13.65 11.83 0.68
CA GLY A 233 -12.67 10.99 0.01
C GLY A 233 -13.12 9.56 -0.20
N GLY A 234 -12.24 8.75 -0.78
CA GLY A 234 -12.45 7.32 -1.00
C GLY A 234 -11.68 6.81 -2.22
N HIS A 235 -11.97 5.58 -2.62
CA HIS A 235 -11.42 4.96 -3.82
C HIS A 235 -12.07 5.56 -5.06
N LEU A 236 -11.26 6.05 -6.01
CA LEU A 236 -11.71 6.82 -7.15
C LEU A 236 -12.33 5.93 -8.23
N LEU A 237 -13.55 6.27 -8.66
CA LEU A 237 -14.27 5.59 -9.75
C LEU A 237 -14.38 6.47 -10.99
N GLU A 238 -14.77 7.73 -10.82
CA GLU A 238 -14.96 8.69 -11.92
C GLU A 238 -14.38 10.05 -11.53
N VAL A 239 -13.89 10.80 -12.51
CA VAL A 239 -13.38 12.16 -12.32
C VAL A 239 -13.48 12.98 -13.60
N SER A 240 -13.82 14.25 -13.45
CA SER A 240 -13.60 15.30 -14.46
C SER A 240 -12.88 16.47 -13.79
N MET A 241 -11.85 17.01 -14.43
CA MET A 241 -10.96 18.03 -13.85
C MET A 241 -10.93 19.29 -14.69
N ILE A 242 -11.18 20.43 -14.04
CA ILE A 242 -11.09 21.75 -14.67
C ILE A 242 -9.61 22.06 -14.94
N SER A 243 -8.78 21.93 -13.91
CA SER A 243 -7.33 22.11 -13.99
C SER A 243 -6.64 21.47 -12.79
N GLY A 244 -5.41 20.99 -12.98
CA GLY A 244 -4.60 20.45 -11.89
C GLY A 244 -3.13 20.29 -12.27
N ASP A 245 -2.32 20.18 -11.23
CA ASP A 245 -0.90 19.83 -11.29
C ASP A 245 -0.77 18.32 -11.11
N VAL A 246 -0.09 17.68 -12.06
CA VAL A 246 0.19 16.24 -12.05
C VAL A 246 1.66 16.03 -11.77
N THR A 247 1.96 15.17 -10.81
CA THR A 247 3.31 14.75 -10.50
C THR A 247 3.39 13.22 -10.49
N LEU A 248 4.43 12.68 -11.12
CA LEU A 248 4.76 11.26 -11.12
C LEU A 248 6.15 11.04 -10.52
N ASP A 249 6.28 9.91 -9.83
CA ASP A 249 7.51 9.38 -9.23
C ASP A 249 7.74 7.98 -9.83
N SER A 250 8.90 7.76 -10.46
CA SER A 250 9.22 6.53 -11.19
C SER A 250 9.93 5.50 -10.30
N THR A 251 9.16 4.81 -9.47
CA THR A 251 9.68 3.91 -8.44
C THR A 251 9.98 2.50 -8.97
N ARG A 252 11.24 2.02 -8.89
CA ARG A 252 11.66 0.69 -9.39
C ARG A 252 11.82 -0.38 -8.30
N GLY A 253 12.06 0.03 -7.06
CA GLY A 253 12.15 -0.86 -5.92
C GLY A 253 10.77 -1.28 -5.42
N PHE A 254 10.69 -2.51 -4.92
CA PHE A 254 9.47 -3.05 -4.32
C PHE A 254 9.84 -3.93 -3.14
N ILE A 255 9.33 -3.61 -1.96
CA ILE A 255 9.42 -4.42 -0.75
C ILE A 255 8.02 -4.76 -0.28
N MET A 256 7.83 -6.01 0.16
CA MET A 256 6.52 -6.48 0.62
C MET A 256 6.64 -7.20 1.95
N GLY A 257 5.90 -6.72 2.94
CA GLY A 257 5.66 -7.44 4.18
C GLY A 257 4.53 -8.45 4.01
N LEU A 258 4.71 -9.68 4.45
CA LEU A 258 3.67 -10.72 4.44
C LEU A 258 3.20 -10.97 5.88
N GLY A 259 1.89 -11.11 6.06
CA GLY A 259 1.31 -11.44 7.36
C GLY A 259 1.51 -12.91 7.75
N ASP A 260 1.43 -13.20 9.04
CA ASP A 260 1.43 -14.57 9.55
C ASP A 260 0.12 -15.29 9.14
N GLU A 261 0.18 -16.12 8.10
CA GLU A 261 -0.96 -16.88 7.59
C GLU A 261 -1.43 -17.96 8.58
N LYS A 262 -2.24 -17.57 9.57
CA LYS A 262 -2.90 -18.53 10.47
C LYS A 262 -4.27 -18.98 9.98
N ASN A 263 -4.89 -18.23 9.06
CA ASN A 263 -6.21 -18.50 8.47
C ASN A 263 -6.30 -17.95 7.03
N SER A 264 -5.36 -18.29 6.13
CA SER A 264 -5.50 -17.87 4.74
C SER A 264 -6.66 -18.62 4.07
N ASN A 265 -7.65 -17.88 3.57
CA ASN A 265 -8.59 -18.42 2.60
C ASN A 265 -7.80 -18.66 1.30
N SER A 266 -7.09 -19.79 1.19
CA SER A 266 -6.36 -20.16 -0.02
C SER A 266 -7.36 -20.58 -1.10
N LYS A 267 -7.99 -19.62 -1.77
CA LYS A 267 -8.71 -19.87 -3.03
C LYS A 267 -7.94 -19.25 -4.20
N ALA A 268 -8.23 -19.80 -5.38
CA ALA A 268 -7.46 -19.73 -6.62
C ALA A 268 -6.96 -18.33 -7.02
N ALA A 269 -5.95 -18.32 -7.89
CA ALA A 269 -5.40 -17.10 -8.50
C ALA A 269 -6.52 -16.18 -8.99
N VAL A 270 -6.52 -14.95 -8.47
CA VAL A 270 -7.43 -13.90 -8.91
C VAL A 270 -7.13 -13.54 -10.37
N THR A 271 -8.17 -13.41 -11.19
CA THR A 271 -8.03 -13.00 -12.59
C THR A 271 -8.04 -11.48 -12.73
N LYS A 272 -7.55 -10.96 -13.88
CA LYS A 272 -7.64 -9.52 -14.18
C LYS A 272 -9.10 -9.05 -14.18
N GLU A 273 -10.02 -9.86 -14.69
CA GLU A 273 -11.46 -9.56 -14.67
C GLU A 273 -12.03 -9.48 -13.25
N ASP A 274 -11.51 -10.26 -12.30
CA ASP A 274 -11.95 -10.18 -10.91
C ASP A 274 -11.47 -8.90 -10.23
N ILE A 275 -10.24 -8.47 -10.53
CA ILE A 275 -9.68 -7.19 -10.05
C ILE A 275 -10.50 -6.03 -10.62
N GLU A 276 -10.81 -6.05 -11.91
CA GLU A 276 -11.59 -4.98 -12.54
C GLU A 276 -12.99 -4.85 -11.94
N LYS A 277 -13.66 -5.94 -11.58
CA LYS A 277 -14.99 -5.89 -10.94
C LYS A 277 -15.00 -5.30 -9.53
N VAL A 278 -13.87 -5.29 -8.84
CA VAL A 278 -13.79 -4.78 -7.46
C VAL A 278 -13.17 -3.39 -7.39
N GLU A 279 -12.24 -3.08 -8.29
CA GLU A 279 -11.52 -1.80 -8.32
C GLU A 279 -12.06 -0.77 -9.33
N LYS A 280 -12.95 -1.14 -10.26
CA LYS A 280 -13.49 -0.24 -11.29
C LYS A 280 -15.01 -0.26 -11.31
#